data_AF-B0ZEP6-F1
#
_entry.id   AF-B0ZEP6-F1
#
_cell.length_a   1.000
_cell.length_b   1.000
_cell.length_c   1.000
_cell.angle_alpha   90.00
_cell.angle_beta   90.00
_cell.angle_gamma   90.00
#
_symmetry.space_group_name_H-M   'P 1'
#
loop_
_entity.id
_entity.type
_entity.pdbx_description
1 polymer ?
#
loop_
_entity_poly.entity_id
_entity_poly.type
_entity_poly.pdbx_seq_one_letter_code
_entity_poly.pdbx_strand_id
1 'polypeptide(L)'
;RRLAEHDDPEHASRPFDADRNGFVMGEGAAVLVLEDLEHARARGADVYCEISGYATFGNAYHMTGLTKEGLEMARAIDTALDMAGLDGSAIDYVNAHGSGTQQNDRHETAAVKRSLGAHAYKTPMSSIKSMVGHSLGAIS
;
A
#
# COMPACT_ATOMS: atom_id res chain seq x y z
N ARG A 1 9.68 -23.40 -3.62
CA ARG A 1 10.76 -23.53 -2.61
C ARG A 1 10.33 -22.71 -1.40
N ARG A 2 10.15 -23.35 -0.24
CA ARG A 2 9.51 -22.85 1.00
C ARG A 2 10.33 -21.72 1.63
N LEU A 3 9.72 -20.60 2.03
CA LEU A 3 10.37 -19.43 2.68
C LEU A 3 9.82 -19.14 4.09
N ALA A 4 9.00 -20.04 4.67
CA ALA A 4 8.44 -19.92 6.01
C ALA A 4 8.63 -21.23 6.80
N GLU A 5 9.01 -21.15 8.08
CA GLU A 5 9.27 -22.29 8.99
C GLU A 5 7.99 -22.83 9.69
N HIS A 6 6.79 -22.58 9.17
CA HIS A 6 5.53 -23.04 9.76
C HIS A 6 4.81 -24.10 8.90
N ASP A 7 4.09 -25.02 9.55
CA ASP A 7 3.35 -26.14 8.92
C ASP A 7 1.96 -25.77 8.40
N ASP A 8 1.58 -24.50 8.50
CA ASP A 8 0.31 -23.96 8.00
C ASP A 8 0.56 -22.86 6.95
N PRO A 9 0.65 -23.23 5.66
CA PRO A 9 0.89 -22.27 4.59
C PRO A 9 -0.28 -21.29 4.40
N GLU A 10 -1.53 -21.69 4.63
CA GLU A 10 -2.70 -20.82 4.41
C GLU A 10 -2.67 -19.57 5.31
N HIS A 11 -1.98 -19.66 6.46
CA HIS A 11 -1.85 -18.56 7.40
C HIS A 11 -0.44 -17.97 7.49
N ALA A 12 0.47 -18.27 6.56
CA ALA A 12 1.87 -17.83 6.69
C ALA A 12 2.06 -16.34 6.37
N SER A 13 1.19 -15.70 5.57
CA SER A 13 1.26 -14.26 5.26
C SER A 13 0.55 -13.41 6.32
N ARG A 14 1.27 -12.97 7.37
CA ARG A 14 0.72 -12.17 8.50
C ARG A 14 1.39 -10.79 8.64
N PRO A 15 1.09 -9.80 7.76
CA PRO A 15 1.64 -8.46 7.92
C PRO A 15 1.16 -7.84 9.24
N PHE A 16 2.04 -7.09 9.91
CA PHE A 16 1.80 -6.42 11.19
C PHE A 16 1.60 -7.32 12.43
N ASP A 17 1.72 -8.64 12.30
CA ASP A 17 1.66 -9.59 13.43
C ASP A 17 3.01 -9.72 14.15
N ALA A 18 2.98 -9.90 15.47
CA ALA A 18 4.18 -10.01 16.31
C ALA A 18 5.05 -11.24 15.98
N ASP A 19 4.42 -12.34 15.56
CA ASP A 19 5.04 -13.65 15.33
C ASP A 19 5.19 -14.00 13.83
N ARG A 20 5.12 -12.99 12.95
CA ARG A 20 5.23 -13.18 11.49
C ARG A 20 6.57 -13.78 11.06
N ASN A 21 6.52 -14.85 10.25
CA ASN A 21 7.69 -15.66 9.89
C ASN A 21 7.79 -16.08 8.41
N GLY A 22 7.13 -15.36 7.49
CA GLY A 22 7.27 -15.58 6.04
C GLY A 22 6.11 -15.03 5.20
N PHE A 23 6.05 -15.43 3.94
CA PHE A 23 4.91 -15.16 3.03
C PHE A 23 4.67 -16.37 2.11
N VAL A 24 3.46 -16.47 1.55
CA VAL A 24 3.12 -17.45 0.50
C VAL A 24 3.10 -16.79 -0.88
N MET A 25 3.64 -17.48 -1.89
CA MET A 25 3.55 -17.05 -3.29
C MET A 25 2.14 -17.34 -3.84
N GLY A 26 1.49 -16.31 -4.36
CA GLY A 26 0.21 -16.40 -5.07
C GLY A 26 0.37 -16.06 -6.55
N GLU A 27 -0.56 -16.51 -7.38
CA GLU A 27 -0.68 -16.14 -8.79
C GLU A 27 -2.03 -15.44 -9.02
N GLY A 28 -2.05 -14.39 -9.85
CA GLY A 28 -3.26 -13.65 -10.20
C GLY A 28 -2.98 -12.57 -11.24
N ALA A 29 -4.01 -12.17 -11.99
CA ALA A 29 -3.94 -11.11 -12.98
C ALA A 29 -5.18 -10.21 -12.90
N ALA A 30 -5.00 -8.90 -13.14
CA ALA A 30 -6.07 -7.91 -13.22
C ALA A 30 -5.74 -6.90 -14.32
N VAL A 31 -6.77 -6.33 -14.94
CA VAL A 31 -6.65 -5.27 -15.94
C VAL A 31 -7.55 -4.11 -15.53
N LEU A 32 -7.01 -2.89 -15.57
CA LEU A 32 -7.76 -1.65 -15.39
C LEU A 32 -7.74 -0.86 -16.69
N VAL A 33 -8.89 -0.30 -17.08
CA VAL A 33 -9.00 0.66 -18.19
C VAL A 33 -9.17 2.04 -17.57
N LEU A 34 -8.22 2.93 -17.86
CA LEU A 34 -8.25 4.31 -17.39
C LEU A 34 -8.67 5.24 -18.52
N GLU A 35 -9.49 6.23 -18.17
CA GLU A 35 -10.09 7.18 -19.10
C GLU A 35 -10.32 8.50 -18.37
N ASP A 36 -10.36 9.60 -19.13
CA ASP A 36 -10.79 10.89 -18.58
C ASP A 36 -12.24 10.81 -18.05
N LEU A 37 -12.47 11.37 -16.87
CA LEU A 37 -13.76 11.25 -16.17
C LEU A 37 -14.90 11.94 -16.92
N GLU A 38 -14.65 13.10 -17.53
CA GLU A 38 -15.67 13.81 -18.30
C GLU A 38 -16.04 13.03 -19.56
N HIS A 39 -15.03 12.50 -20.25
CA HIS A 39 -15.23 11.66 -21.43
C HIS A 39 -16.00 10.36 -21.09
N ALA A 40 -15.61 9.66 -20.02
CA ALA A 40 -16.28 8.46 -19.54
C ALA A 40 -17.75 8.73 -19.20
N ARG A 41 -18.04 9.84 -18.51
CA ARG A 41 -19.42 10.27 -18.20
C ARG A 41 -20.21 10.64 -19.46
N ALA A 42 -19.61 11.37 -20.40
CA ALA A 42 -20.27 11.80 -21.63
C ALA A 42 -20.75 10.62 -22.49
N ARG A 43 -19.99 9.53 -22.53
CA ARG A 43 -20.38 8.29 -23.24
C ARG A 43 -21.22 7.32 -22.40
N GLY A 44 -21.55 7.66 -21.15
CA GLY A 44 -22.34 6.82 -20.25
C GLY A 44 -21.62 5.57 -19.76
N ALA A 45 -20.31 5.64 -19.53
CA ALA A 45 -19.54 4.53 -18.97
C ALA A 45 -19.87 4.28 -17.49
N ASP A 46 -19.86 3.01 -17.09
CA ASP A 46 -19.91 2.63 -15.67
C ASP A 46 -18.56 2.90 -15.01
N VAL A 47 -18.49 3.95 -14.19
CA VAL A 47 -17.27 4.36 -13.48
C VAL A 47 -17.21 3.67 -12.12
N TYR A 48 -16.21 2.80 -11.92
CA TYR A 48 -16.01 2.08 -10.65
C TYR A 48 -15.35 2.93 -9.56
N CYS A 49 -14.33 3.72 -9.95
CA CYS A 49 -13.60 4.60 -9.06
C CYS A 49 -12.91 5.70 -9.85
N GLU A 50 -12.41 6.70 -9.12
CA GLU A 50 -11.60 7.79 -9.64
C GLU A 50 -10.20 7.71 -9.02
N ILE A 51 -9.17 7.96 -9.83
CA ILE A 51 -7.80 8.17 -9.33
C ILE A 51 -7.59 9.67 -9.22
N SER A 52 -7.82 10.24 -8.03
CA SER A 52 -7.75 11.69 -7.81
C SER A 52 -6.33 12.20 -7.59
N GLY A 53 -5.36 11.35 -7.28
CA GLY A 53 -3.96 11.74 -7.10
C GLY A 53 -2.99 10.56 -7.07
N TYR A 54 -1.74 10.80 -7.46
CA TYR A 54 -0.67 9.80 -7.42
C TYR A 54 0.70 10.47 -7.26
N ALA A 55 1.65 9.80 -6.62
CA ALA A 55 3.02 10.29 -6.54
C ALA A 55 4.02 9.14 -6.45
N THR A 56 5.21 9.36 -7.00
CA THR A 56 6.32 8.41 -6.95
C THR A 56 7.56 9.12 -6.47
N PHE A 57 8.22 8.58 -5.43
CA PHE A 57 9.45 9.13 -4.87
C PHE A 57 10.55 8.07 -4.83
N GLY A 58 11.77 8.47 -5.16
CA GLY A 58 12.98 7.65 -4.98
C GLY A 58 13.69 8.04 -3.68
N ASN A 59 14.11 7.05 -2.90
CA ASN A 59 14.72 7.29 -1.59
C ASN A 59 16.17 7.80 -1.65
N ALA A 60 16.88 7.67 -2.79
CA ALA A 60 18.24 8.15 -3.07
C ALA A 60 19.31 7.92 -1.97
N TYR A 61 19.01 7.10 -0.97
CA TYR A 61 19.74 6.97 0.29
C TYR A 61 20.59 5.69 0.28
N HIS A 62 20.03 4.58 -0.19
CA HIS A 62 20.73 3.31 -0.35
C HIS A 62 19.96 2.40 -1.31
N MET A 63 20.65 1.58 -2.10
CA MET A 63 20.04 0.73 -3.14
C MET A 63 18.95 -0.23 -2.62
N THR A 64 18.99 -0.58 -1.33
CA THR A 64 18.06 -1.52 -0.68
C THR A 64 17.61 -1.07 0.72
N GLY A 65 18.12 0.06 1.21
CA GLY A 65 17.91 0.49 2.59
C GLY A 65 16.74 1.46 2.69
N LEU A 66 15.76 1.13 3.52
CA LEU A 66 14.71 2.06 3.94
C LEU A 66 15.12 2.76 5.24
N THR A 67 14.98 4.08 5.28
CA THR A 67 15.05 4.87 6.52
C THR A 67 13.96 4.39 7.48
N LYS A 68 14.12 4.50 8.79
CA LYS A 68 13.04 4.06 9.72
C LYS A 68 11.91 5.08 9.80
N GLU A 69 12.21 6.31 9.40
CA GLU A 69 11.41 7.50 9.62
C GLU A 69 10.30 7.69 8.56
N GLY A 70 10.33 6.94 7.45
CA GLY A 70 9.25 6.98 6.46
C GLY A 70 9.16 8.27 5.66
N LEU A 71 10.21 9.11 5.64
CA LEU A 71 10.13 10.49 5.16
C LEU A 71 9.79 10.60 3.68
N GLU A 72 10.40 9.76 2.85
CA GLU A 72 10.20 9.80 1.41
C GLU A 72 8.82 9.29 1.03
N MET A 73 8.34 8.25 1.74
CA MET A 73 6.98 7.74 1.59
C MET A 73 5.94 8.73 2.11
N ALA A 74 6.17 9.40 3.24
CA ALA A 74 5.27 10.45 3.72
C ALA A 74 5.15 11.58 2.71
N ARG A 75 6.27 12.01 2.13
CA ARG A 75 6.26 13.02 1.06
C ARG A 75 5.47 12.56 -0.17
N ALA A 76 5.54 11.27 -0.52
CA ALA A 76 4.72 10.69 -1.58
C ALA A 76 3.23 10.77 -1.24
N ILE A 77 2.85 10.38 -0.02
CA ILE A 77 1.46 10.48 0.46
C ILE A 77 0.98 11.92 0.42
N ASP A 78 1.75 12.86 0.99
CA ASP A 78 1.41 14.29 1.03
C ASP A 78 1.22 14.86 -0.39
N THR A 79 2.13 14.51 -1.32
CA THR A 79 2.03 14.97 -2.72
C THR A 79 0.80 14.40 -3.42
N ALA A 80 0.45 13.14 -3.18
CA ALA A 80 -0.74 12.52 -3.76
C ALA A 80 -2.03 13.15 -3.19
N LEU A 81 -2.06 13.47 -1.90
CA LEU A 81 -3.16 14.19 -1.25
C LEU A 81 -3.31 15.62 -1.80
N ASP A 82 -2.20 16.34 -1.96
CA ASP A 82 -2.17 17.68 -2.55
C ASP A 82 -2.71 17.66 -4.00
N MET A 83 -2.31 16.68 -4.80
CA MET A 83 -2.84 16.49 -6.16
C MET A 83 -4.34 16.21 -6.17
N ALA A 84 -4.83 15.44 -5.20
CA ALA A 84 -6.25 15.16 -5.02
C ALA A 84 -7.04 16.33 -4.39
N GLY A 85 -6.36 17.37 -3.89
CA GLY A 85 -6.99 18.45 -3.13
C GLY A 85 -7.61 17.98 -1.81
N LEU A 86 -7.07 16.92 -1.21
CA LEU A 86 -7.57 16.30 0.02
C LEU A 86 -6.63 16.56 1.20
N ASP A 87 -7.20 16.68 2.40
CA ASP A 87 -6.45 16.63 3.65
C ASP A 87 -6.32 15.16 4.13
N GLY A 88 -5.30 14.87 4.94
CA GLY A 88 -5.10 13.52 5.51
C GLY A 88 -6.29 13.01 6.32
N SER A 89 -7.12 13.90 6.89
CA SER A 89 -8.37 13.54 7.58
C SER A 89 -9.48 13.00 6.68
N ALA A 90 -9.37 13.16 5.35
CA ALA A 90 -10.31 12.60 4.39
C ALA A 90 -10.06 11.11 4.09
N ILE A 91 -9.00 10.51 4.67
CA ILE A 91 -8.61 9.13 4.38
C ILE A 91 -9.27 8.15 5.35
N ASP A 92 -10.20 7.36 4.82
CA ASP A 92 -10.94 6.35 5.60
C ASP A 92 -10.22 5.00 5.69
N TYR A 93 -9.30 4.70 4.78
CA TYR A 93 -8.60 3.43 4.73
C TYR A 93 -7.27 3.52 4.00
N VAL A 94 -6.27 2.75 4.46
CA VAL A 94 -4.97 2.60 3.79
C VAL A 94 -4.73 1.14 3.42
N ASN A 95 -4.56 0.88 2.12
CA ASN A 95 -4.03 -0.40 1.64
C ASN A 95 -2.50 -0.31 1.52
N ALA A 96 -1.79 -0.89 2.47
CA ALA A 96 -0.34 -0.85 2.58
C ALA A 96 0.35 -1.77 1.55
N HIS A 97 1.60 -1.44 1.20
CA HIS A 97 2.41 -2.37 0.40
C HIS A 97 2.65 -3.67 1.17
N GLY A 98 2.91 -3.63 2.48
CA GLY A 98 2.72 -4.77 3.38
C GLY A 98 3.55 -6.01 3.02
N SER A 99 4.85 -5.83 2.78
CA SER A 99 5.80 -6.91 2.43
C SER A 99 6.01 -7.97 3.52
N GLY A 100 5.46 -7.77 4.73
CA GLY A 100 5.61 -8.67 5.87
C GLY A 100 6.97 -8.60 6.57
N THR A 101 7.83 -7.64 6.19
CA THR A 101 9.14 -7.43 6.83
C THR A 101 9.05 -6.36 7.92
N GLN A 102 9.71 -6.57 9.06
CA GLN A 102 9.61 -5.64 10.19
C GLN A 102 10.08 -4.21 9.87
N GLN A 103 11.09 -4.08 9.01
CA GLN A 103 11.59 -2.78 8.61
C GLN A 103 10.58 -2.02 7.74
N ASN A 104 9.95 -2.70 6.78
CA ASN A 104 8.96 -2.09 5.90
C ASN A 104 7.69 -1.72 6.66
N ASP A 105 7.18 -2.60 7.52
CA ASP A 105 5.97 -2.33 8.31
C ASP A 105 6.15 -1.06 9.18
N ARG A 106 7.34 -0.89 9.76
CA ARG A 106 7.69 0.31 10.54
C ARG A 106 7.80 1.56 9.67
N HIS A 107 8.43 1.44 8.50
CA HIS A 107 8.57 2.54 7.53
C HIS A 107 7.20 3.04 7.05
N GLU A 108 6.32 2.14 6.65
CA GLU A 108 4.95 2.45 6.21
C GLU A 108 4.12 3.08 7.32
N THR A 109 4.16 2.49 8.53
CA THR A 109 3.42 3.02 9.68
C THR A 109 3.91 4.43 10.04
N ALA A 110 5.22 4.67 10.00
CA ALA A 110 5.80 5.99 10.29
C ALA A 110 5.36 7.01 9.23
N ALA A 111 5.39 6.64 7.95
CA ALA A 111 4.98 7.50 6.85
C ALA A 111 3.50 7.91 6.96
N VAL A 112 2.60 6.93 7.14
CA VAL A 112 1.15 7.17 7.28
C VAL A 112 0.86 8.04 8.49
N LYS A 113 1.47 7.76 9.65
CA LYS A 113 1.28 8.60 10.85
C LYS A 113 1.77 10.02 10.68
N ARG A 114 2.82 10.22 9.87
CA ARG A 114 3.33 11.55 9.57
C ARG A 114 2.34 12.34 8.71
N SER A 115 1.82 11.74 7.65
CA SER A 115 0.93 12.39 6.68
C SER A 115 -0.49 12.60 7.21
N LEU A 116 -1.06 11.59 7.88
CA LEU A 116 -2.45 11.66 8.38
C LEU A 116 -2.54 12.24 9.81
N GLY A 117 -1.39 12.45 10.48
CA GLY A 117 -1.34 12.99 11.83
C GLY A 117 -2.16 12.20 12.84
N ALA A 118 -3.01 12.88 13.61
CA ALA A 118 -3.87 12.25 14.61
C ALA A 118 -4.93 11.31 14.01
N HIS A 119 -5.34 11.54 12.76
CA HIS A 119 -6.34 10.72 12.07
C HIS A 119 -5.84 9.30 11.82
N ALA A 120 -4.53 9.13 11.62
CA ALA A 120 -3.89 7.83 11.41
C ALA A 120 -4.20 6.77 12.49
N TYR A 121 -4.53 7.20 13.72
CA TYR A 121 -4.88 6.27 14.81
C TYR A 121 -6.31 5.73 14.72
N LYS A 122 -7.15 6.31 13.86
CA LYS A 122 -8.53 5.89 13.60
C LYS A 122 -8.68 5.29 12.20
N THR A 123 -7.78 5.59 11.29
CA THR A 123 -7.76 5.04 9.93
C THR A 123 -7.32 3.57 9.96
N PRO A 124 -8.19 2.61 9.60
CA PRO A 124 -7.77 1.23 9.42
C PRO A 124 -6.73 1.10 8.30
N MET A 125 -5.74 0.26 8.53
CA MET A 125 -4.67 -0.04 7.58
C MET A 125 -4.50 -1.55 7.49
N SER A 126 -4.53 -2.09 6.28
CA SER A 126 -4.26 -3.52 6.02
C SER A 126 -3.50 -3.69 4.71
N SER A 127 -3.16 -4.93 4.33
CA SER A 127 -2.56 -5.21 3.03
C SER A 127 -3.24 -6.39 2.38
N ILE A 128 -3.73 -6.21 1.16
CA ILE A 128 -4.34 -7.30 0.37
C ILE A 128 -3.40 -8.51 0.18
N LYS A 129 -2.07 -8.32 0.30
CA LYS A 129 -1.09 -9.41 0.23
C LYS A 129 -1.29 -10.48 1.31
N SER A 130 -1.93 -10.16 2.44
CA SER A 130 -2.31 -11.14 3.46
C SER A 130 -3.40 -12.10 2.99
N MET A 131 -4.23 -11.71 2.02
CA MET A 131 -5.39 -12.47 1.54
C MET A 131 -5.10 -13.28 0.27
N VAL A 132 -4.15 -12.85 -0.57
CA VAL A 132 -3.92 -13.47 -1.90
C VAL A 132 -2.47 -13.94 -2.14
N GLY A 133 -1.58 -13.77 -1.17
CA GLY A 133 -0.16 -14.08 -1.33
C GLY A 133 0.60 -13.02 -2.16
N HIS A 134 1.92 -13.14 -2.22
CA HIS A 134 2.79 -12.18 -2.90
C HIS A 134 2.92 -12.54 -4.40
N SER A 135 2.05 -11.96 -5.23
CA SER A 135 2.15 -12.03 -6.69
C SER A 135 3.16 -10.98 -7.18
N LEU A 136 4.44 -11.36 -7.32
CA LEU A 136 5.61 -10.50 -7.61
C LEU A 136 5.46 -9.47 -8.75
N GLY A 137 4.47 -9.60 -9.64
CA GLY A 137 4.21 -8.64 -10.74
C GLY A 137 2.80 -8.04 -10.79
N ALA A 138 1.83 -8.57 -10.03
CA ALA A 138 0.45 -8.07 -10.02
C ALA A 138 0.12 -7.27 -8.75
N ILE A 139 0.94 -7.41 -7.71
CA ILE A 139 0.75 -6.78 -6.41
C ILE A 139 2.13 -6.34 -5.90
N SER A 140 2.66 -5.24 -6.45
CA SER A 140 3.88 -4.59 -5.94
C SER A 140 3.56 -3.53 -4.89
#